data_AF-A0A4U1JG18-F1
#
_entry.id   AF-A0A4U1JG18-F1
#
_cell.length_a   1.000
_cell.length_b   1.000
_cell.length_c   1.000
_cell.angle_alpha   90.00
_cell.angle_beta   90.00
_cell.angle_gamma   90.00
#
_symmetry.space_group_name_H-M   'P 1'
#
loop_
_entity.id
_entity.type
_entity.pdbx_description
1 polymer ?
#
loop_
_entity_poly.entity_id
_entity_poly.type
_entity_poly.pdbx_seq_one_letter_code
_entity_poly.pdbx_strand_id
1 'polypeptide(L)'
;MQVARFVLQFALGIALTYALLRWDKSGLSEEQRERAWNAATWGAALLWFGPLCIPAWGWVTRRGKGRLHAHFGFALGAIVTLLIGLVVQSVDALFVWAAGLPPETPI
;
A
#
# COMPACT_ATOMS: atom_id res chain seq x y z
N MET A 1 -23.19 -5.77 -7.89
CA MET A 1 -21.84 -6.40 -7.95
C MET A 1 -20.71 -5.38 -7.86
N GLN A 2 -20.84 -4.18 -8.45
CA GLN A 2 -19.83 -3.12 -8.33
C GLN A 2 -19.44 -2.77 -6.89
N VAL A 3 -20.42 -2.70 -5.97
CA VAL A 3 -20.14 -2.46 -4.54
C VAL A 3 -19.30 -3.58 -3.93
N ALA A 4 -19.56 -4.85 -4.25
CA ALA A 4 -18.80 -5.98 -3.71
C ALA A 4 -17.35 -5.99 -4.24
N ARG A 5 -17.15 -5.72 -5.55
CA ARG A 5 -15.82 -5.57 -6.14
C ARG A 5 -15.06 -4.40 -5.54
N PHE A 6 -15.73 -3.26 -5.39
CA PHE A 6 -15.16 -2.08 -4.74
C PHE A 6 -14.74 -2.39 -3.30
N VAL A 7 -15.61 -2.99 -2.50
CA VAL A 7 -15.31 -3.37 -1.11
C VAL A 7 -14.15 -4.36 -1.05
N LEU A 8 -14.11 -5.35 -1.94
CA LEU A 8 -13.01 -6.32 -2.04
C LEU A 8 -11.69 -5.63 -2.36
N GLN A 9 -11.65 -4.80 -3.40
CA GLN A 9 -10.45 -4.07 -3.82
C GLN A 9 -9.98 -3.10 -2.73
N PHE A 10 -10.91 -2.38 -2.10
CA PHE A 10 -10.62 -1.46 -1.00
C PHE A 10 -10.05 -2.19 0.22
N ALA A 11 -10.70 -3.29 0.64
CA ALA A 11 -10.24 -4.10 1.77
C ALA A 11 -8.87 -4.73 1.50
N LEU A 12 -8.64 -5.29 0.31
CA LEU A 12 -7.34 -5.84 -0.09
C LEU A 12 -6.26 -4.76 -0.12
N GLY A 13 -6.55 -3.60 -0.72
CA GLY A 13 -5.61 -2.48 -0.79
C GLY A 13 -5.17 -2.03 0.61
N ILE A 14 -6.11 -1.87 1.54
CA ILE A 14 -5.80 -1.50 2.94
C ILE A 14 -5.05 -2.63 3.64
N ALA A 15 -5.52 -3.87 3.56
CA ALA A 15 -4.94 -4.99 4.30
C ALA A 15 -3.49 -5.29 3.85
N LEU A 16 -3.24 -5.32 2.55
CA LEU A 16 -1.89 -5.54 2.00
C LEU A 16 -0.94 -4.40 2.40
N THR A 17 -1.41 -3.15 2.31
CA THR A 17 -0.61 -2.00 2.72
C THR A 17 -0.31 -2.04 4.21
N TYR A 18 -1.31 -2.33 5.04
CA TYR A 18 -1.14 -2.47 6.49
C TYR A 18 -0.11 -3.56 6.83
N ALA A 19 -0.24 -4.75 6.25
CA ALA A 19 0.66 -5.87 6.49
C ALA A 19 2.10 -5.52 6.12
N LEU A 20 2.30 -4.90 4.95
CA LEU A 20 3.59 -4.44 4.48
C LEU A 20 4.22 -3.41 5.44
N LEU A 21 3.48 -2.35 5.79
CA LEU A 21 4.00 -1.30 6.67
C LEU A 21 4.26 -1.82 8.08
N ARG A 22 3.44 -2.76 8.56
CA ARG A 22 3.62 -3.43 9.86
C ARG A 22 4.89 -4.28 9.88
N TRP A 23 5.17 -4.98 8.78
CA TRP A 23 6.40 -5.75 8.59
C TRP A 23 7.61 -4.83 8.47
N ASP A 24 7.56 -3.78 7.63
CA ASP A 24 8.64 -2.79 7.48
C ASP A 24 8.99 -2.14 8.83
N LYS A 25 7.96 -1.72 9.58
CA LYS A 25 8.12 -1.12 10.92
C LYS A 25 8.88 -2.03 11.90
N SER A 26 8.76 -3.35 11.76
CA SER A 26 9.46 -4.30 12.63
C SER A 26 10.97 -4.27 12.42
N GLY A 27 11.44 -3.99 11.21
CA GLY A 27 12.86 -3.91 10.85
C GLY A 27 13.50 -2.53 10.99
N LEU A 28 12.74 -1.50 11.39
CA LEU A 28 13.29 -0.15 11.58
C LEU A 28 14.17 -0.07 12.84
N SER A 29 15.28 0.67 12.75
CA SER A 29 16.09 1.04 13.92
C SER A 29 15.34 2.01 14.83
N GLU A 30 15.82 2.20 16.06
CA GLU A 30 15.16 3.06 17.05
C GLU A 30 14.95 4.49 16.53
N GLU A 31 16.00 5.11 15.99
CA GLU A 31 15.93 6.46 15.39
C GLU A 31 14.94 6.55 14.20
N GLN A 32 14.70 5.44 13.48
CA GLN A 32 13.70 5.41 12.40
C GLN A 32 12.29 5.22 12.95
N ARG A 33 12.14 4.47 14.05
CA ARG A 33 10.86 4.27 14.74
C ARG A 33 10.36 5.54 15.41
N GLU A 34 11.26 6.34 15.99
CA GLU A 34 10.91 7.65 16.56
C GLU A 34 10.33 8.60 15.51
N ARG A 35 10.82 8.51 14.26
CA ARG A 35 10.28 9.28 13.13
C ARG A 35 9.00 8.68 12.54
N ALA A 36 8.75 7.40 12.74
CA ALA A 36 7.62 6.71 12.13
C ALA A 36 6.30 7.30 12.61
N TRP A 37 5.26 7.20 11.77
CA TRP A 37 3.94 7.65 12.16
C TRP A 37 3.45 6.93 13.42
N ASN A 38 2.83 7.70 14.31
CA ASN A 38 2.07 7.15 15.42
C ASN A 38 0.85 6.38 14.90
N ALA A 39 0.15 5.65 15.79
CA ALA A 39 -0.97 4.80 15.40
C ALA A 39 -2.11 5.58 14.70
N ALA A 40 -2.40 6.81 15.15
CA ALA A 40 -3.47 7.62 14.58
C ALA A 40 -3.14 8.09 13.17
N THR A 41 -1.96 8.68 12.96
CA THR A 41 -1.48 9.13 11.64
C THR A 41 -1.34 7.94 10.68
N TRP A 42 -0.85 6.80 11.16
CA TRP A 42 -0.73 5.59 10.35
C TRP A 42 -2.09 5.04 9.92
N GLY A 43 -3.06 4.96 10.84
CA GLY A 43 -4.41 4.53 10.52
C GLY A 43 -5.12 5.47 9.55
N ALA A 44 -4.99 6.79 9.74
CA ALA A 44 -5.52 7.78 8.81
C ALA A 44 -4.88 7.64 7.42
N ALA A 45 -3.56 7.50 7.34
CA ALA A 45 -2.86 7.32 6.08
C ALA A 45 -3.33 6.06 5.31
N LEU A 46 -3.52 4.95 6.02
CA LEU A 46 -4.03 3.72 5.43
C LEU A 46 -5.47 3.85 4.91
N LEU A 47 -6.36 4.45 5.71
CA LEU A 47 -7.77 4.56 5.35
C LEU A 47 -7.99 5.50 4.15
N TRP A 48 -7.30 6.64 4.13
CA TRP A 48 -7.51 7.67 3.11
C TRP A 48 -6.71 7.45 1.84
N PHE A 49 -5.50 6.89 1.94
CA PHE A 49 -4.59 6.78 0.80
C PHE A 49 -4.29 5.33 0.42
N GLY A 50 -4.58 4.36 1.29
CA GLY A 50 -4.27 2.96 1.05
C GLY A 50 -2.80 2.79 0.62
N PRO A 51 -2.52 2.09 -0.50
CA PRO A 51 -1.17 1.89 -1.02
C PRO A 51 -0.39 3.19 -1.28
N LEU A 52 -1.06 4.29 -1.62
CA LEU A 52 -0.42 5.57 -1.95
C LEU A 52 0.31 6.20 -0.75
N CYS A 53 0.08 5.73 0.48
CA CYS A 53 0.81 6.20 1.65
C CYS A 53 2.26 5.64 1.73
N ILE A 54 2.59 4.56 1.02
CA ILE A 54 3.88 3.86 1.14
C ILE A 54 5.07 4.76 0.75
N PRO A 55 5.04 5.56 -0.33
CA PRO A 55 6.13 6.49 -0.65
C PRO A 55 6.38 7.50 0.48
N ALA A 56 5.32 8.04 1.08
CA ALA A 56 5.41 8.98 2.18
C ALA A 56 5.96 8.31 3.46
N TRP A 57 5.53 7.07 3.74
CA TRP A 57 6.10 6.25 4.81
C TRP A 57 7.60 6.03 4.63
N GLY A 58 8.01 5.64 3.42
CA GLY A 58 9.41 5.43 3.06
C GLY A 58 10.24 6.70 3.24
N TRP A 59 9.72 7.84 2.81
CA TRP A 59 10.34 9.15 3.05
C TRP A 59 10.52 9.43 4.54
N VAL A 60 9.46 9.35 5.35
CA VAL A 60 9.49 9.69 6.78
C VAL A 60 10.45 8.79 7.56
N THR A 61 10.46 7.50 7.28
CA THR A 61 11.29 6.52 8.01
C THR A 61 12.75 6.48 7.58
N ARG A 62 13.11 7.02 6.41
CA ARG A 62 14.46 6.92 5.82
C ARG A 62 15.11 8.26 5.49
N ARG A 63 14.41 9.38 5.68
CA ARG A 63 14.97 10.73 5.54
C ARG A 63 16.07 10.93 6.59
N GLY A 64 17.29 11.25 6.14
CA GLY A 64 18.44 11.54 7.02
C GLY A 64 19.71 10.76 6.68
N LYS A 65 19.62 9.58 6.06
CA LYS A 65 20.78 8.78 5.62
C LYS A 65 21.43 9.27 4.30
N GLY A 66 21.23 10.54 3.95
CA GLY A 66 21.63 11.15 2.68
C GLY A 66 20.53 11.15 1.59
N ARG A 67 20.70 12.00 0.57
CA ARG A 67 19.73 12.21 -0.54
C ARG A 67 19.34 10.91 -1.25
N LEU A 68 20.31 10.03 -1.49
CA LEU A 68 20.11 8.78 -2.24
C LEU A 68 19.13 7.83 -1.55
N HIS A 69 19.23 7.67 -0.22
CA HIS A 69 18.36 6.79 0.57
C HIS A 69 16.91 7.29 0.63
N ALA A 70 16.71 8.62 0.60
CA ALA A 70 15.38 9.21 0.60
C ALA A 70 14.68 9.01 -0.76
N HIS A 71 15.39 9.21 -1.88
CA HIS A 71 14.87 8.92 -3.21
C HIS A 71 14.62 7.41 -3.41
N PHE A 72 15.50 6.57 -2.88
CA PHE A 72 15.31 5.11 -2.90
C PHE A 72 14.07 4.67 -2.13
N GLY A 73 13.82 5.23 -0.94
CA GLY A 73 12.61 4.95 -0.16
C GLY A 73 11.32 5.37 -0.89
N PHE A 74 11.34 6.51 -1.56
CA PHE A 74 10.21 6.97 -2.37
C PHE A 74 9.99 6.09 -3.61
N ALA A 75 11.04 5.82 -4.39
CA ALA A 75 10.97 5.00 -5.59
C ALA A 75 10.52 3.57 -5.28
N LEU A 76 11.09 2.95 -4.24
CA LEU A 76 10.65 1.63 -3.77
C LEU A 76 9.19 1.67 -3.33
N GLY A 77 8.78 2.70 -2.59
CA GLY A 77 7.38 2.86 -2.18
C GLY A 77 6.43 2.98 -3.37
N ALA A 78 6.83 3.70 -4.42
CA ALA A 78 6.05 3.82 -5.65
C ALA A 78 5.94 2.48 -6.39
N ILE A 79 7.05 1.73 -6.50
CA ILE A 79 7.05 0.38 -7.10
C ILE A 79 6.12 -0.55 -6.31
N VAL A 80 6.21 -0.56 -4.98
CA VAL A 80 5.37 -1.43 -4.16
C VAL A 80 3.90 -1.04 -4.25
N THR A 81 3.60 0.25 -4.34
CA THR A 81 2.23 0.74 -4.59
C THR A 81 1.67 0.16 -5.90
N LEU A 82 2.46 0.19 -6.99
CA LEU A 82 2.07 -0.39 -8.28
C LEU A 82 1.90 -1.91 -8.19
N LEU A 83 2.78 -2.61 -7.47
CA LEU A 83 2.69 -4.06 -7.28
C LEU A 83 1.44 -4.46 -6.49
N ILE A 84 1.09 -3.73 -5.44
CA ILE A 84 -0.17 -3.96 -4.72
C ILE A 84 -1.36 -3.73 -5.65
N GLY A 85 -1.34 -2.68 -6.46
CA GLY A 85 -2.36 -2.44 -7.48
C GLY A 85 -2.50 -3.61 -8.45
N LEU A 86 -1.39 -4.15 -8.93
CA LEU A 86 -1.38 -5.31 -9.82
C LEU A 86 -1.95 -6.58 -9.14
N VAL A 87 -1.61 -6.81 -7.87
CA VAL A 87 -2.17 -7.93 -7.10
C VAL A 87 -3.67 -7.77 -6.93
N VAL A 88 -4.15 -6.58 -6.56
CA VAL A 88 -5.57 -6.29 -6.41
C VAL A 88 -6.33 -6.52 -7.73
N GLN A 89 -5.79 -6.03 -8.85
CA GLN A 89 -6.38 -6.26 -10.17
C GLN A 89 -6.39 -7.74 -10.57
N SER A 90 -5.33 -8.48 -10.25
CA SER A 90 -5.24 -9.91 -10.54
C SER A 90 -6.24 -10.73 -9.73
N VAL A 91 -6.43 -10.40 -8.45
CA VAL A 91 -7.42 -11.05 -7.58
C VAL A 91 -8.85 -10.75 -8.06
N ASP A 92 -9.12 -9.52 -8.46
CA ASP A 92 -10.42 -9.13 -9.03
C ASP A 92 -10.70 -9.84 -10.36
N ALA A 93 -9.72 -9.92 -11.26
CA ALA A 93 -9.84 -10.67 -12.51
C ALA A 93 -10.10 -12.17 -12.27
N LEU A 94 -9.39 -12.77 -11.31
CA LEU A 94 -9.60 -14.16 -10.91
C LEU A 94 -11.00 -14.37 -10.33
N PHE A 95 -11.49 -13.44 -9.50
CA PHE A 95 -12.84 -13.50 -8.95
C PHE A 95 -13.91 -13.45 -10.05
N VAL A 96 -13.78 -12.52 -11.01
CA VAL A 96 -14.68 -12.41 -12.16
C VAL A 96 -14.70 -13.70 -12.97
N TRP A 97 -13.53 -14.25 -13.27
CA TRP A 97 -13.39 -15.51 -13.99
C TRP A 97 -14.03 -16.68 -13.24
N ALA A 98 -13.72 -16.84 -11.94
CA ALA A 98 -14.22 -17.94 -11.12
C ALA A 98 -15.74 -17.88 -10.91
N ALA A 99 -16.31 -16.66 -10.91
CA ALA A 99 -17.75 -16.43 -10.80
C ALA A 99 -18.49 -16.55 -12.14
N GLY A 100 -17.79 -16.80 -13.26
CA GLY A 100 -18.38 -16.88 -14.60
C GLY A 100 -18.96 -15.55 -15.09
N LEU A 101 -18.44 -14.43 -14.57
CA LEU A 101 -18.93 -13.09 -14.89
C LEU A 101 -18.25 -12.55 -16.17
N PRO A 102 -18.96 -11.76 -17.00
CA PRO A 102 -18.35 -11.14 -18.16
C PRO A 102 -17.27 -10.13 -17.71
N PRO A 103 -16.12 -10.04 -18.41
CA PRO A 103 -15.14 -8.99 -18.15
C PRO A 103 -15.77 -7.64 -18.45
N GLU A 104 -15.83 -6.75 -17.44
CA GLU A 104 -16.35 -5.40 -17.63
C GLU A 104 -15.42 -4.63 -18.59
N THR A 105 -15.99 -4.05 -19.65
CA THR A 105 -15.25 -3.20 -20.59
C THR A 105 -14.72 -1.96 -19.85
N PRO A 106 -13.43 -1.61 -20.01
CA PRO A 106 -12.93 -0.35 -19.46
C PRO A 106 -13.72 0.82 -20.09
N ILE A 107 -14.29 1.67 -19.23
CA ILE A 107 -14.88 2.96 -19.63
C ILE A 107 -13.74 3.96 -19.85
#